data_AF-A0AA38XR44-F1
#
_entry.id   AF-A0AA38XR44-F1
#
_cell.length_a   1.000
_cell.length_b   1.000
_cell.length_c   1.000
_cell.angle_alpha   90.00
_cell.angle_beta   90.00
_cell.angle_gamma   90.00
#
_symmetry.space_group_name_H-M   'P 1'
#
loop_
_entity.id
_entity.type
_entity.pdbx_description
1 polymer ?
#
loop_
_entity_poly.entity_id
_entity_poly.type
_entity_poly.pdbx_seq_one_letter_code
_entity_poly.pdbx_strand_id
1 'polypeptide(L)'
;MTAVPAPVSSTAAGALSAFLRGVERRALVVAELQCGDPARAEQTLVAVMRAFAAVASDLPMAQWPGRFWTLLGQRQALREPATGQWPPSLAALGDMAPLPRLALLLRVGGSLDESIATRVLDVDEEGYQRLLATACPRDADGQPDAAAWRTLAEQVQLRVRDLPAKRLQQLQQPSAPAANNQAPASSWRAPPRDERAPATGKRRRPNTKPRWRGPVILLITVAVLLLAALGWRHWQGRALTADGPLPEGVVGEAGPVTVEALPASDVRPAAGGDAQASEDAAMLADRDYPLLAEADMHAWSAAGGPLPVDESQPKPTRPEPLLFAGLLLALPLSLAAAPQSLNVPLPTPSATPSASAATPASTAAAAFAQLDPAQQRQRRSDYAAWRALPEGERERIRQAASRFAALPADQQQRLRTQFQAQDQAFREGWRLGPQLGAEFPKLHGLFGFVPPQQRDAILAVLRQLSPAQLVQLALVAQRTPPQERDSVRSAFLTVPAAERDTWLKRQAGQ
;
A
#
# COMPACT_ATOMS: atom_id res chain seq x y z
N MET A 1 40.77 -29.29 3.19
CA MET A 1 39.60 -29.08 4.07
C MET A 1 38.51 -28.42 3.25
N THR A 2 37.46 -29.15 2.89
CA THR A 2 36.27 -28.60 2.21
C THR A 2 35.31 -28.09 3.28
N ALA A 3 34.95 -26.81 3.22
CA ALA A 3 34.00 -26.22 4.17
C ALA A 3 32.61 -26.85 3.97
N VAL A 4 32.06 -27.42 5.05
CA VAL A 4 30.68 -27.90 5.09
C VAL A 4 29.75 -26.67 5.14
N PRO A 5 28.72 -26.56 4.29
CA PRO A 5 27.77 -25.46 4.36
C PRO A 5 26.99 -25.54 5.68
N ALA A 6 26.84 -24.40 6.36
CA ALA A 6 26.10 -24.33 7.62
C ALA A 6 24.63 -24.74 7.40
N PRO A 7 24.00 -25.47 8.33
CA PRO A 7 22.60 -25.84 8.22
C PRO A 7 21.72 -24.58 8.23
N VAL A 8 20.77 -24.50 7.29
CA VAL A 8 19.77 -23.42 7.24
C VAL A 8 19.04 -23.33 8.58
N SER A 9 18.94 -22.13 9.13
CA SER A 9 18.27 -21.92 10.42
C SER A 9 16.82 -22.38 10.35
N SER A 10 16.37 -23.17 11.34
CA SER A 10 15.03 -23.77 11.36
C SER A 10 13.89 -22.76 11.10
N THR A 11 14.05 -21.53 11.60
CA THR A 11 13.14 -20.41 11.36
C THR A 11 12.98 -20.04 9.87
N ALA A 12 14.06 -20.06 9.09
CA ALA A 12 14.03 -19.74 7.66
C ALA A 12 13.33 -20.83 6.85
N ALA A 13 13.56 -22.10 7.20
CA ALA A 13 12.83 -23.24 6.63
C ALA A 13 11.33 -23.16 6.95
N GLY A 14 10.98 -22.85 8.20
CA GLY A 14 9.59 -22.65 8.63
C GLY A 14 8.90 -21.48 7.90
N ALA A 15 9.60 -20.35 7.72
CA ALA A 15 9.10 -19.19 6.98
C ALA A 15 8.87 -19.51 5.49
N LEU A 16 9.80 -20.22 4.84
CA LEU A 16 9.65 -20.69 3.46
C LEU A 16 8.44 -21.63 3.32
N SER A 17 8.29 -22.60 4.23
CA SER A 17 7.13 -23.51 4.25
C SER A 17 5.79 -22.81 4.55
N ALA A 18 5.79 -21.69 5.26
CA ALA A 18 4.60 -20.86 5.46
C ALA A 18 4.25 -20.07 4.20
N PHE A 19 5.25 -19.44 3.56
CA PHE A 19 5.08 -18.71 2.29
C PHE A 19 4.56 -19.62 1.18
N LEU A 20 5.18 -20.79 0.98
CA LEU A 20 4.76 -21.75 -0.05
C LEU A 20 3.29 -22.18 0.15
N ARG A 21 2.87 -22.50 1.39
CA ARG A 21 1.46 -22.81 1.70
C ARG A 21 0.50 -21.64 1.45
N GLY A 22 0.95 -20.39 1.57
CA GLY A 22 0.15 -19.20 1.27
C GLY A 22 0.01 -18.87 -0.23
N VAL A 23 0.82 -19.50 -1.09
CA VAL A 23 0.86 -19.21 -2.53
C VAL A 23 0.45 -20.43 -3.38
N GLU A 24 0.74 -21.67 -2.95
CA GLU A 24 0.50 -22.90 -3.71
C GLU A 24 -0.92 -23.03 -4.29
N ARG A 25 -1.94 -22.65 -3.51
CA ARG A 25 -3.36 -22.72 -3.90
C ARG A 25 -3.69 -21.80 -5.07
N ARG A 26 -3.23 -20.54 -5.02
CA ARG A 26 -3.42 -19.55 -6.10
C ARG A 26 -2.58 -19.93 -7.32
N ALA A 27 -1.33 -20.33 -7.08
CA ALA A 27 -0.41 -20.72 -8.14
C ALA A 27 -0.90 -21.95 -8.92
N LEU A 28 -1.49 -22.94 -8.23
CA LEU A 28 -2.08 -24.10 -8.87
C LEU A 28 -3.28 -23.70 -9.74
N VAL A 29 -4.23 -22.92 -9.22
CA VAL A 29 -5.42 -22.54 -10.02
C VAL A 29 -5.05 -21.66 -11.21
N VAL A 30 -4.09 -20.73 -11.06
CA VAL A 30 -3.55 -19.96 -12.20
C VAL A 30 -2.92 -20.91 -13.23
N ALA A 31 -2.17 -21.93 -12.82
CA ALA A 31 -1.56 -22.88 -13.74
C ALA A 31 -2.55 -23.86 -14.38
N GLU A 32 -3.54 -24.37 -13.62
CA GLU A 32 -4.62 -25.23 -14.13
C GLU A 32 -5.43 -24.48 -15.19
N LEU A 33 -5.80 -23.22 -14.92
CA LEU A 33 -6.62 -22.42 -15.83
C LEU A 33 -5.83 -21.83 -17.01
N GLN A 34 -4.51 -21.68 -16.90
CA GLN A 34 -3.69 -21.26 -18.04
C GLN A 34 -3.49 -22.43 -19.03
N CYS A 35 -3.19 -23.62 -18.50
CA CYS A 35 -2.87 -24.82 -19.28
C CYS A 35 -4.10 -25.63 -19.72
N GLY A 36 -5.23 -25.53 -19.00
CA GLY A 36 -6.38 -26.43 -19.17
C GLY A 36 -6.06 -27.91 -18.88
N ASP A 37 -4.97 -28.19 -18.16
CA ASP A 37 -4.46 -29.54 -17.86
C ASP A 37 -3.96 -29.56 -16.42
N PRO A 38 -4.64 -30.29 -15.51
CA PRO A 38 -4.26 -30.34 -14.09
C PRO A 38 -2.91 -31.00 -13.86
N ALA A 39 -2.58 -32.07 -14.58
CA ALA A 39 -1.34 -32.81 -14.37
C ALA A 39 -0.11 -31.96 -14.77
N ARG A 40 -0.22 -31.21 -15.86
CA ARG A 40 0.82 -30.27 -16.31
C ARG A 40 0.96 -29.07 -15.38
N ALA A 41 -0.15 -28.55 -14.86
CA ALA A 41 -0.15 -27.48 -13.87
C ALA A 41 0.59 -27.90 -12.59
N GLU A 42 0.30 -29.09 -12.06
CA GLU A 42 0.97 -29.66 -10.90
C GLU A 42 2.47 -29.83 -11.11
N GLN A 43 2.88 -30.45 -12.23
CA GLN A 43 4.30 -30.64 -12.57
C GLN A 43 5.05 -29.31 -12.69
N THR A 44 4.43 -28.32 -13.33
CA THR A 44 4.99 -26.96 -13.50
C THR A 44 5.15 -26.27 -12.14
N LEU A 45 4.13 -26.36 -11.28
CA LEU A 45 4.16 -25.76 -9.94
C LEU A 45 5.22 -26.41 -9.05
N VAL A 46 5.32 -27.74 -9.02
CA VAL A 46 6.35 -28.46 -8.26
C VAL A 46 7.76 -28.09 -8.71
N ALA A 47 7.99 -27.93 -10.03
CA ALA A 47 9.26 -27.46 -10.57
C ALA A 47 9.57 -26.00 -10.18
N VAL A 48 8.56 -25.13 -10.08
CA VAL A 48 8.69 -23.75 -9.59
C VAL A 48 8.97 -23.71 -8.09
N MET A 49 8.27 -24.49 -7.27
CA MET A 49 8.49 -24.55 -5.82
C MET A 49 9.92 -25.01 -5.49
N ARG A 50 10.43 -26.04 -6.19
CA ARG A 50 11.83 -26.50 -6.05
C ARG A 50 12.84 -25.44 -6.48
N ALA A 51 12.62 -24.79 -7.64
CA ALA A 51 13.50 -23.73 -8.12
C ALA A 51 13.50 -22.51 -7.18
N PHE A 52 12.33 -22.11 -6.66
CA PHE A 52 12.20 -21.01 -5.71
C PHE A 52 12.90 -21.34 -4.38
N ALA A 53 12.72 -22.54 -3.83
CA ALA A 53 13.38 -22.97 -2.60
C ALA A 53 14.92 -22.90 -2.68
N ALA A 54 15.50 -23.07 -3.88
CA ALA A 54 16.94 -22.98 -4.10
C ALA A 54 17.51 -21.54 -4.11
N VAL A 55 16.68 -20.51 -4.33
CA VAL A 55 17.08 -19.08 -4.28
C VAL A 55 16.46 -18.29 -3.12
N ALA A 56 15.50 -18.87 -2.39
CA ALA A 56 14.79 -18.19 -1.31
C ALA A 56 15.70 -17.77 -0.13
N SER A 57 16.82 -18.47 0.09
CA SER A 57 17.83 -18.10 1.11
C SER A 57 18.50 -16.76 0.84
N ASP A 58 18.64 -16.39 -0.43
CA ASP A 58 19.46 -15.27 -0.89
C ASP A 58 18.60 -14.01 -1.14
N LEU A 59 17.29 -14.13 -0.92
CA LEU A 59 16.28 -13.10 -1.20
C LEU A 59 15.61 -12.61 0.09
N PRO A 60 15.51 -11.29 0.31
CA PRO A 60 14.68 -10.74 1.39
C PRO A 60 13.22 -11.20 1.26
N MET A 61 12.56 -11.51 2.38
CA MET A 61 11.20 -12.06 2.40
C MET A 61 10.17 -11.19 1.65
N ALA A 62 10.32 -9.86 1.66
CA ALA A 62 9.46 -8.94 0.90
C ALA A 62 9.52 -9.16 -0.63
N GLN A 63 10.61 -9.71 -1.16
CA GLN A 63 10.80 -9.99 -2.59
C GLN A 63 10.30 -11.39 -3.00
N TRP A 64 9.99 -12.26 -2.03
CA TRP A 64 9.56 -13.64 -2.27
C TRP A 64 8.31 -13.76 -3.17
N PRO A 65 7.22 -12.99 -2.97
CA PRO A 65 6.05 -13.08 -3.84
C PRO A 65 6.38 -12.76 -5.30
N GLY A 66 7.05 -11.63 -5.54
CA GLY A 66 7.43 -11.21 -6.89
C GLY A 66 8.31 -12.24 -7.58
N ARG A 67 9.34 -12.74 -6.89
CA ARG A 67 10.25 -13.76 -7.45
C ARG A 67 9.58 -15.09 -7.72
N PHE A 68 8.69 -15.56 -6.84
CA PHE A 68 7.91 -16.77 -7.08
C PHE A 68 7.03 -16.63 -8.32
N TRP A 69 6.26 -15.56 -8.43
CA TRP A 69 5.37 -15.35 -9.57
C TRP A 69 6.14 -15.12 -10.88
N THR A 70 7.32 -14.49 -10.85
CA THR A 70 8.20 -14.40 -12.02
C THR A 70 8.67 -15.79 -12.47
N LEU A 71 9.14 -16.64 -11.54
CA LEU A 71 9.55 -18.01 -11.84
C LEU A 71 8.40 -18.87 -12.40
N LEU A 72 7.15 -18.58 -12.02
CA LEU A 72 5.96 -19.23 -12.57
C LEU A 72 5.65 -18.69 -13.98
N GLY A 73 5.43 -17.38 -14.12
CA GLY A 73 5.05 -16.75 -15.39
C GLY A 73 6.11 -16.82 -16.50
N GLN A 74 7.37 -17.12 -16.18
CA GLN A 74 8.42 -17.38 -17.17
C GLN A 74 8.53 -18.85 -17.60
N ARG A 75 7.74 -19.79 -17.07
CA ARG A 75 7.75 -21.18 -17.56
C ARG A 75 7.12 -21.24 -18.94
N GLN A 76 7.82 -21.88 -19.89
CA GLN A 76 7.31 -22.09 -21.24
C GLN A 76 5.95 -22.80 -21.25
N ALA A 77 5.71 -23.77 -20.35
CA ALA A 77 4.43 -24.45 -20.21
C ALA A 77 3.24 -23.50 -19.91
N LEU A 78 3.49 -22.30 -19.38
CA LEU A 78 2.48 -21.28 -19.09
C LEU A 78 2.44 -20.17 -20.15
N ARG A 79 3.57 -19.88 -20.82
CA ARG A 79 3.62 -18.93 -21.95
C ARG A 79 3.02 -19.51 -23.23
N GLU A 80 3.31 -20.79 -23.48
CA GLU A 80 2.91 -21.56 -24.66
C GLU A 80 2.22 -22.86 -24.21
N PRO A 81 1.04 -22.77 -23.56
CA PRO A 81 0.28 -23.95 -23.17
C PRO A 81 -0.20 -24.70 -24.42
N ALA A 82 -0.14 -26.03 -24.37
CA ALA A 82 -0.82 -26.87 -25.36
C ALA A 82 -2.35 -26.77 -25.18
N THR A 83 -3.11 -27.27 -26.16
CA THR A 83 -4.57 -27.33 -26.09
C THR A 83 -5.03 -28.07 -24.82
N GLY A 84 -5.83 -27.39 -24.01
CA GLY A 84 -6.36 -27.91 -22.75
C GLY A 84 -7.89 -27.97 -22.74
N GLN A 85 -8.46 -28.25 -21.57
CA GLN A 85 -9.90 -28.29 -21.33
C GLN A 85 -10.26 -27.36 -20.17
N TRP A 86 -11.32 -26.57 -20.35
CA TRP A 86 -11.84 -25.65 -19.34
C TRP A 86 -13.22 -26.08 -18.86
N PRO A 87 -13.57 -25.89 -17.57
CA PRO A 87 -14.95 -26.05 -17.11
C PRO A 87 -15.91 -25.17 -17.90
N PRO A 88 -17.19 -25.55 -18.09
CA PRO A 88 -18.13 -24.76 -18.89
C PRO A 88 -18.32 -23.33 -18.38
N SER A 89 -18.27 -23.10 -17.06
CA SER A 89 -18.32 -21.75 -16.46
C SER A 89 -17.09 -20.88 -16.71
N LEU A 90 -16.02 -21.46 -17.27
CA LEU A 90 -14.76 -20.80 -17.60
C LEU A 90 -14.32 -21.08 -19.05
N ALA A 91 -15.24 -21.54 -19.91
CA ALA A 91 -14.95 -21.91 -21.30
C ALA A 91 -14.30 -20.76 -22.09
N ALA A 92 -14.73 -19.53 -21.85
CA ALA A 92 -14.18 -18.30 -22.45
C ALA A 92 -12.67 -18.11 -22.22
N LEU A 93 -12.06 -18.73 -21.19
CA LEU A 93 -10.60 -18.72 -21.05
C LEU A 93 -9.91 -19.48 -22.18
N GLY A 94 -10.50 -20.57 -22.67
CA GLY A 94 -9.95 -21.40 -23.75
C GLY A 94 -9.83 -20.65 -25.07
N ASP A 95 -10.78 -19.77 -25.36
CA ASP A 95 -10.84 -18.96 -26.59
C ASP A 95 -9.83 -17.80 -26.58
N MET A 96 -9.40 -17.34 -25.40
CA MET A 96 -8.40 -16.27 -25.27
C MET A 96 -7.01 -16.75 -25.71
N ALA A 97 -6.25 -15.86 -26.37
CA ALA A 97 -4.83 -16.11 -26.62
C ALA A 97 -4.06 -16.30 -25.29
N PRO A 98 -3.00 -17.15 -25.24
CA PRO A 98 -2.35 -17.52 -23.99
C PRO A 98 -1.80 -16.36 -23.16
N LEU A 99 -1.24 -15.32 -23.79
CA LEU A 99 -0.62 -14.22 -23.06
C LEU A 99 -1.66 -13.26 -22.41
N PRO A 100 -2.73 -12.81 -23.11
CA PRO A 100 -3.88 -12.17 -22.48
C PRO A 100 -4.52 -13.02 -21.35
N ARG A 101 -4.71 -14.32 -21.58
CA ARG A 101 -5.24 -15.27 -20.59
C ARG A 101 -4.39 -15.29 -19.31
N LEU A 102 -3.06 -15.33 -19.45
CA LEU A 102 -2.14 -15.31 -18.31
C LEU A 102 -2.18 -13.96 -17.57
N ALA A 103 -2.28 -12.84 -18.29
CA ALA A 103 -2.40 -11.50 -17.70
C ALA A 103 -3.66 -11.36 -16.83
N LEU A 104 -4.79 -11.85 -17.35
CA LEU A 104 -6.07 -11.97 -16.64
C LEU A 104 -5.95 -12.87 -15.39
N LEU A 105 -5.40 -14.07 -15.53
CA LEU A 105 -5.30 -15.03 -14.43
C LEU A 105 -4.35 -14.56 -13.32
N LEU A 106 -3.25 -13.87 -13.65
CA LEU A 106 -2.38 -13.23 -12.66
C LEU A 106 -3.11 -12.12 -11.89
N ARG A 107 -3.95 -11.32 -12.56
CA ARG A 107 -4.74 -10.27 -11.90
C ARG A 107 -5.81 -10.85 -10.98
N VAL A 108 -6.58 -11.82 -11.45
CA VAL A 108 -7.76 -12.35 -10.76
C VAL A 108 -7.41 -13.49 -9.80
N GLY A 109 -6.81 -14.58 -10.30
CA GLY A 109 -6.52 -15.78 -9.53
C GLY A 109 -5.22 -15.71 -8.74
N GLY A 110 -4.22 -15.00 -9.25
CA GLY A 110 -3.00 -14.67 -8.51
C GLY A 110 -3.22 -13.56 -7.48
N SER A 111 -4.17 -12.65 -7.75
CA SER A 111 -4.39 -11.41 -7.00
C SER A 111 -3.14 -10.53 -6.95
N LEU A 112 -2.43 -10.41 -8.08
CA LEU A 112 -1.25 -9.55 -8.20
C LEU A 112 -1.64 -8.10 -8.46
N ASP A 113 -0.83 -7.19 -7.92
CA ASP A 113 -0.79 -5.80 -8.35
C ASP A 113 -0.21 -5.68 -9.76
N GLU A 114 -0.67 -4.68 -10.48
CA GLU A 114 -0.27 -4.37 -11.86
C GLU A 114 1.25 -4.24 -12.01
N SER A 115 1.91 -3.54 -11.08
CA SER A 115 3.38 -3.41 -11.08
C SER A 115 4.14 -4.74 -10.90
N ILE A 116 3.52 -5.75 -10.28
CA ILE A 116 4.10 -7.09 -10.16
C ILE A 116 3.81 -7.88 -11.43
N ALA A 117 2.57 -7.82 -11.94
CA ALA A 117 2.15 -8.54 -13.14
C ALA A 117 2.94 -8.13 -14.40
N THR A 118 3.21 -6.83 -14.59
CA THR A 118 4.08 -6.31 -15.67
C THR A 118 5.47 -6.94 -15.62
N ARG A 119 6.11 -6.97 -14.44
CA ARG A 119 7.43 -7.63 -14.22
C ARG A 119 7.41 -9.15 -14.41
N VAL A 120 6.29 -9.82 -14.13
CA VAL A 120 6.14 -11.27 -14.35
C VAL A 120 6.01 -11.59 -15.84
N LEU A 121 5.33 -10.72 -16.59
CA LEU A 121 5.05 -10.89 -18.01
C LEU A 121 6.16 -10.32 -18.92
N ASP A 122 7.05 -9.49 -18.38
CA ASP A 122 8.09 -8.75 -19.12
C ASP A 122 7.48 -7.78 -20.16
N VAL A 123 6.51 -7.00 -19.69
CA VAL A 123 5.79 -5.97 -20.46
C VAL A 123 5.74 -4.65 -19.68
N ASP A 124 5.52 -3.55 -20.39
CA ASP A 124 5.21 -2.24 -19.80
C ASP A 124 3.74 -2.15 -19.35
N GLU A 125 3.40 -1.05 -18.68
CA GLU A 125 2.06 -0.82 -18.13
C GLU A 125 1.01 -0.69 -19.25
N GLU A 126 1.29 0.06 -20.31
CA GLU A 126 0.41 0.14 -21.50
C GLU A 126 0.23 -1.23 -22.18
N GLY A 127 1.30 -2.02 -22.30
CA GLY A 127 1.24 -3.38 -22.83
C GLY A 127 0.38 -4.29 -21.96
N TYR A 128 0.48 -4.19 -20.65
CA TYR A 128 -0.34 -4.97 -19.72
C TYR A 128 -1.83 -4.58 -19.78
N GLN A 129 -2.15 -3.28 -19.82
CA GLN A 129 -3.52 -2.79 -19.98
C GLN A 129 -4.12 -3.24 -21.32
N ARG A 130 -3.31 -3.23 -22.40
CA ARG A 130 -3.71 -3.75 -23.71
C ARG A 130 -3.97 -5.27 -23.68
N LEU A 131 -3.17 -6.04 -22.95
CA LEU A 131 -3.42 -7.48 -22.73
C LEU A 131 -4.73 -7.71 -21.95
N LEU A 132 -5.01 -6.94 -20.90
CA LEU A 132 -6.26 -7.04 -20.15
C LEU A 132 -7.49 -6.65 -20.99
N ALA A 133 -7.39 -5.57 -21.79
CA ALA A 133 -8.45 -5.17 -22.73
C ALA A 133 -8.69 -6.19 -23.86
N THR A 134 -7.67 -6.98 -24.19
CA THR A 134 -7.77 -8.12 -25.14
C THR A 134 -8.37 -9.36 -24.48
N ALA A 135 -8.15 -9.56 -23.17
CA ALA A 135 -8.72 -10.66 -22.38
C ALA A 135 -10.13 -10.37 -21.83
N CYS A 136 -10.64 -9.15 -21.99
CA CYS A 136 -11.98 -8.78 -21.53
C CYS A 136 -13.03 -9.48 -22.42
N PRO A 137 -14.01 -10.23 -21.84
CA PRO A 137 -15.16 -10.74 -22.57
C PRO A 137 -15.88 -9.62 -23.32
N ARG A 138 -16.47 -9.96 -24.46
CA ARG A 138 -17.25 -9.02 -25.28
C ARG A 138 -18.67 -9.54 -25.46
N ASP A 139 -19.61 -8.61 -25.53
CA ASP A 139 -21.00 -8.89 -25.86
C ASP A 139 -21.18 -9.14 -27.37
N ALA A 140 -22.43 -9.37 -27.80
CA ALA A 140 -22.78 -9.60 -29.19
C ALA A 140 -22.48 -8.40 -30.11
N ASP A 141 -22.45 -7.19 -29.55
CA ASP A 141 -22.14 -5.93 -30.25
C ASP A 141 -20.62 -5.63 -30.27
N GLY A 142 -19.81 -6.52 -29.68
CA GLY A 142 -18.35 -6.42 -29.63
C GLY A 142 -17.82 -5.45 -28.56
N GLN A 143 -18.69 -4.90 -27.70
CA GLN A 143 -18.33 -4.02 -26.59
C GLN A 143 -17.86 -4.83 -25.37
N PRO A 144 -17.06 -4.26 -24.45
CA PRO A 144 -16.57 -4.99 -23.28
C PRO A 144 -17.70 -5.30 -22.27
N ASP A 145 -17.96 -6.60 -22.05
CA ASP A 145 -19.00 -7.06 -21.14
C ASP A 145 -18.51 -7.09 -19.69
N ALA A 146 -18.92 -6.08 -18.92
CA ALA A 146 -18.62 -5.96 -17.50
C ALA A 146 -19.33 -7.02 -16.62
N ALA A 147 -20.44 -7.60 -17.06
CA ALA A 147 -21.13 -8.67 -16.33
C ALA A 147 -20.41 -10.01 -16.51
N ALA A 148 -20.11 -10.41 -17.75
CA ALA A 148 -19.31 -11.61 -18.03
C ALA A 148 -17.91 -11.53 -17.41
N TRP A 149 -17.27 -10.35 -17.39
CA TRP A 149 -16.01 -10.14 -16.67
C TRP A 149 -16.13 -10.43 -15.17
N ARG A 150 -17.15 -9.88 -14.49
CA ARG A 150 -17.38 -10.12 -13.05
C ARG A 150 -17.65 -11.59 -12.78
N THR A 151 -18.53 -12.22 -13.57
CA THR A 151 -18.84 -13.65 -13.43
C THR A 151 -17.59 -14.51 -13.61
N LEU A 152 -16.76 -14.25 -14.64
CA LEU A 152 -15.49 -14.95 -14.83
C LEU A 152 -14.56 -14.75 -13.61
N ALA A 153 -14.44 -13.52 -13.12
CA ALA A 153 -13.57 -13.22 -11.98
C ALA A 153 -14.01 -13.93 -10.70
N GLU A 154 -15.32 -13.96 -10.43
CA GLU A 154 -15.93 -14.69 -9.32
C GLU A 154 -15.70 -16.20 -9.46
N GLN A 155 -15.92 -16.79 -10.64
CA GLN A 155 -15.70 -18.23 -10.88
C GLN A 155 -14.23 -18.64 -10.65
N VAL A 156 -13.27 -17.81 -11.05
CA VAL A 156 -11.83 -18.03 -10.76
C VAL A 156 -11.57 -17.95 -9.25
N GLN A 157 -12.09 -16.94 -8.55
CA GLN A 157 -11.90 -16.78 -7.10
C GLN A 157 -12.58 -17.90 -6.28
N LEU A 158 -13.78 -18.33 -6.68
CA LEU A 158 -14.47 -19.50 -6.11
C LEU A 158 -13.60 -20.74 -6.25
N ARG A 159 -12.99 -20.96 -7.43
CA ARG A 159 -12.11 -22.12 -7.67
C ARG A 159 -10.79 -22.04 -6.87
N VAL A 160 -10.25 -20.85 -6.62
CA VAL A 160 -9.14 -20.65 -5.65
C VAL A 160 -9.59 -21.03 -4.24
N ARG A 161 -10.76 -20.57 -3.79
CA ARG A 161 -11.26 -20.81 -2.43
C ARG A 161 -11.58 -22.29 -2.17
N ASP A 162 -12.25 -22.92 -3.13
CA ASP A 162 -12.87 -24.25 -2.98
C ASP A 162 -11.95 -25.39 -3.44
N LEU A 163 -10.68 -25.10 -3.76
CA LEU A 163 -9.66 -26.09 -4.11
C LEU A 163 -9.45 -27.11 -2.97
N PRO A 164 -9.69 -28.42 -3.18
CA PRO A 164 -9.73 -29.39 -2.10
C PRO A 164 -8.33 -29.72 -1.56
N ALA A 165 -8.21 -29.76 -0.23
CA ALA A 165 -6.94 -29.95 0.48
C ALA A 165 -6.17 -31.24 0.06
N LYS A 166 -6.87 -32.30 -0.35
CA LYS A 166 -6.24 -33.53 -0.88
C LYS A 166 -5.36 -33.28 -2.11
N ARG A 167 -5.73 -32.33 -2.99
CA ARG A 167 -4.93 -31.95 -4.18
C ARG A 167 -3.66 -31.20 -3.78
N LEU A 168 -3.76 -30.31 -2.79
CA LEU A 168 -2.59 -29.63 -2.21
C LEU A 168 -1.64 -30.61 -1.50
N GLN A 169 -2.18 -31.60 -0.79
CA GLN A 169 -1.38 -32.68 -0.20
C GLN A 169 -0.70 -33.56 -1.26
N GLN A 170 -1.29 -33.75 -2.44
CA GLN A 170 -0.66 -34.47 -3.56
C GLN A 170 0.54 -33.71 -4.14
N LEU A 171 0.46 -32.37 -4.23
CA LEU A 171 1.60 -31.52 -4.64
C LEU A 171 2.79 -31.58 -3.66
N GLN A 172 2.50 -31.70 -2.36
CA GLN A 172 3.52 -31.72 -1.29
C GLN A 172 4.13 -33.11 -1.06
N GLN A 173 3.49 -34.18 -1.53
CA GLN A 173 4.06 -35.52 -1.47
C GLN A 173 5.30 -35.61 -2.37
N PRO A 174 6.45 -36.10 -1.87
CA PRO A 174 7.55 -36.49 -2.74
C PRO A 174 7.00 -37.50 -3.74
N SER A 175 7.08 -37.19 -5.03
CA SER A 175 6.63 -38.10 -6.08
C SER A 175 7.39 -39.40 -5.93
N ALA A 176 6.72 -40.45 -5.45
CA ALA A 176 7.23 -41.80 -5.60
C ALA A 176 7.54 -42.00 -7.09
N PRO A 177 8.68 -42.61 -7.46
CA PRO A 177 8.98 -42.85 -8.86
C PRO A 177 7.80 -43.60 -9.46
N ALA A 178 7.14 -42.98 -10.45
CA ALA A 178 5.96 -43.57 -11.03
C ALA A 178 6.34 -44.97 -11.53
N ALA A 179 5.66 -46.00 -11.03
CA ALA A 179 5.78 -47.37 -11.49
C ALA A 179 5.12 -47.52 -12.88
N ASN A 180 5.47 -46.61 -13.80
CA ASN A 180 5.13 -46.70 -15.20
C ASN A 180 6.06 -47.75 -15.79
N ASN A 181 5.52 -48.95 -16.03
CA ASN A 181 6.27 -50.14 -16.42
C ASN A 181 6.67 -50.10 -17.91
N GLN A 182 7.08 -48.94 -18.39
CA GLN A 182 7.68 -48.71 -19.70
C GLN A 182 9.19 -48.74 -19.50
N ALA A 183 9.83 -49.75 -20.09
CA ALA A 183 11.26 -49.96 -19.98
C ALA A 183 12.02 -48.66 -20.34
N PRO A 184 13.01 -48.24 -19.54
CA PRO A 184 13.79 -47.06 -19.85
C PRO A 184 14.57 -47.33 -21.14
N ALA A 185 14.12 -46.71 -22.24
CA ALA A 185 14.88 -46.67 -23.48
C ALA A 185 16.26 -46.07 -23.15
N SER A 186 17.29 -46.86 -23.45
CA SER A 186 18.67 -46.57 -23.12
C SER A 186 19.15 -45.21 -23.65
N SER A 187 19.58 -44.30 -22.77
CA SER A 187 20.78 -43.45 -22.97
C SER A 187 20.95 -42.32 -21.92
N TRP A 188 21.47 -42.68 -20.74
CA TRP A 188 22.34 -41.75 -20.00
C TRP A 188 23.71 -42.40 -19.80
N ARG A 189 24.47 -42.45 -20.90
CA ARG A 189 25.90 -42.76 -20.88
C ARG A 189 26.61 -41.53 -21.41
N ALA A 190 27.46 -40.92 -20.59
CA ALA A 190 28.23 -39.74 -20.98
C ALA A 190 29.07 -40.05 -22.24
N PRO A 191 29.18 -39.11 -23.21
CA PRO A 191 30.10 -39.29 -24.33
C PRO A 191 31.54 -39.40 -23.81
N PRO A 192 32.35 -40.35 -24.31
CA PRO A 192 33.78 -40.35 -24.04
C PRO A 192 34.44 -39.09 -24.61
N ARG A 193 35.53 -38.69 -23.98
CA ARG A 193 36.25 -37.45 -24.27
C ARG A 193 37.31 -37.72 -25.34
N ASP A 194 37.00 -37.40 -26.60
CA ASP A 194 37.98 -37.50 -27.69
C ASP A 194 39.08 -36.41 -27.57
N GLU A 195 40.33 -36.83 -27.75
CA GLU A 195 41.49 -35.94 -27.88
C GLU A 195 41.88 -35.74 -29.36
N ARG A 196 42.48 -34.56 -29.65
CA ARG A 196 43.03 -34.09 -30.94
C ARG A 196 41.96 -33.56 -31.91
N ALA A 197 42.16 -32.48 -32.67
CA ALA A 197 43.36 -31.67 -32.95
C ALA A 197 43.00 -30.14 -33.03
N PRO A 198 43.97 -29.20 -33.19
CA PRO A 198 43.74 -27.78 -32.86
C PRO A 198 43.02 -26.99 -33.97
N ALA A 199 42.04 -26.18 -33.57
CA ALA A 199 41.37 -25.22 -34.46
C ALA A 199 42.14 -23.88 -34.52
N THR A 200 42.45 -23.43 -35.73
CA THR A 200 43.18 -22.19 -35.98
C THR A 200 42.29 -20.95 -35.80
N GLY A 201 42.79 -19.94 -35.08
CA GLY A 201 42.02 -18.75 -34.74
C GLY A 201 41.83 -17.76 -35.90
N LYS A 202 40.60 -17.27 -36.08
CA LYS A 202 40.32 -16.04 -36.86
C LYS A 202 39.67 -14.98 -35.97
N ARG A 203 40.48 -14.01 -35.52
CA ARG A 203 40.01 -12.79 -34.83
C ARG A 203 39.04 -12.01 -35.73
N ARG A 204 37.78 -11.84 -35.33
CA ARG A 204 36.92 -10.77 -35.86
C ARG A 204 37.21 -9.46 -35.11
N ARG A 205 37.47 -8.39 -35.86
CA ARG A 205 37.65 -7.02 -35.32
C ARG A 205 36.29 -6.39 -35.00
N PRO A 206 36.18 -5.55 -33.95
CA PRO A 206 35.00 -4.71 -33.76
C PRO A 206 34.99 -3.58 -34.80
N ASN A 207 33.79 -3.23 -35.30
CA ASN A 207 33.58 -2.16 -36.27
C ASN A 207 32.89 -0.98 -35.60
N THR A 208 33.58 0.15 -35.48
CA THR A 208 33.04 1.39 -34.91
C THR A 208 32.61 2.36 -36.03
N LYS A 209 31.33 2.75 -36.02
CA LYS A 209 30.84 3.93 -36.77
C LYS A 209 30.11 4.89 -35.81
N PRO A 210 30.24 6.22 -35.98
CA PRO A 210 29.84 7.19 -34.96
C PRO A 210 28.33 7.48 -34.97
N ARG A 211 27.75 7.67 -33.77
CA ARG A 211 26.32 7.92 -33.56
C ARG A 211 25.99 9.43 -33.54
N TRP A 212 25.81 10.04 -34.71
CA TRP A 212 25.22 11.40 -34.81
C TRP A 212 23.69 11.44 -34.67
N ARG A 213 23.02 10.29 -34.44
CA ARG A 213 21.55 10.20 -34.32
C ARG A 213 20.99 10.63 -32.95
N GLY A 214 21.82 10.66 -31.90
CA GLY A 214 21.43 11.07 -30.55
C GLY A 214 20.79 12.47 -30.46
N PRO A 215 21.46 13.55 -30.90
CA PRO A 215 20.92 14.91 -30.79
C PRO A 215 19.68 15.13 -31.68
N VAL A 216 19.59 14.43 -32.82
CA VAL A 216 18.44 14.54 -33.74
C VAL A 216 17.17 13.96 -33.11
N ILE A 217 17.28 12.80 -32.45
CA ILE A 217 16.15 12.18 -31.75
C ILE A 217 15.69 13.06 -30.56
N LEU A 218 16.64 13.67 -29.84
CA LEU A 218 16.33 14.57 -28.71
C LEU A 218 15.58 15.84 -29.16
N LEU A 219 15.98 16.45 -30.29
CA LEU A 219 15.28 17.61 -30.85
C LEU A 219 13.85 17.27 -31.30
N ILE A 220 13.65 16.09 -31.88
CA ILE A 220 12.32 15.63 -32.32
C ILE A 220 11.41 15.37 -31.12
N THR A 221 11.89 14.72 -30.05
CA THR A 221 11.06 14.47 -28.85
C THR A 221 10.69 15.76 -28.13
N VAL A 222 11.61 16.74 -28.04
CA VAL A 222 11.30 18.07 -27.45
C VAL A 222 10.26 18.82 -28.30
N ALA A 223 10.35 18.78 -29.63
CA ALA A 223 9.36 19.40 -30.50
C ALA A 223 7.96 18.76 -30.37
N VAL A 224 7.90 17.42 -30.28
CA VAL A 224 6.63 16.69 -30.07
C VAL A 224 6.01 17.01 -28.70
N LEU A 225 6.82 17.09 -27.63
CA LEU A 225 6.34 17.46 -26.30
C LEU A 225 5.81 18.90 -26.24
N LEU A 226 6.45 19.85 -26.93
CA LEU A 226 5.96 21.22 -27.03
C LEU A 226 4.64 21.32 -27.81
N LEU A 227 4.49 20.55 -28.90
CA LEU A 227 3.23 20.47 -29.64
C LEU A 227 2.11 19.83 -28.81
N ALA A 228 2.40 18.79 -28.03
CA ALA A 228 1.45 18.17 -27.11
C ALA A 228 1.00 19.15 -26.01
N ALA A 229 1.93 19.90 -25.40
CA ALA A 229 1.61 20.90 -24.38
C ALA A 229 0.77 22.07 -24.94
N LEU A 230 1.04 22.52 -26.17
CA LEU A 230 0.25 23.54 -26.85
C LEU A 230 -1.15 23.03 -27.23
N GLY A 231 -1.27 21.79 -27.71
CA GLY A 231 -2.55 21.15 -28.00
C GLY A 231 -3.42 21.00 -26.75
N TRP A 232 -2.83 20.57 -25.62
CA TRP A 232 -3.52 20.44 -24.33
C TRP A 232 -4.10 21.78 -23.85
N ARG A 233 -3.29 22.85 -23.89
CA ARG A 233 -3.72 24.21 -23.52
C ARG A 233 -4.81 24.76 -24.44
N HIS A 234 -4.80 24.40 -25.73
CA HIS A 234 -5.82 24.84 -26.69
C HIS A 234 -7.15 24.05 -26.56
N TRP A 235 -7.12 22.84 -26.01
CA TRP A 235 -8.31 22.04 -25.72
C TRP A 235 -8.98 22.47 -24.40
N GLN A 236 -8.18 22.77 -23.37
CA GLN A 236 -8.66 23.32 -22.09
C GLN A 236 -9.42 24.66 -22.24
N GLY A 237 -9.14 25.43 -23.29
CA GLY A 237 -9.84 26.69 -23.61
C GLY A 237 -11.13 26.55 -24.43
N ARG A 238 -11.59 25.32 -24.77
CA ARG A 238 -12.79 25.10 -25.60
C ARG A 238 -13.90 24.28 -24.93
N ALA A 239 -13.65 23.71 -23.75
CA ALA A 239 -14.64 22.92 -23.02
C ALA A 239 -15.45 23.79 -22.04
N LEU A 240 -16.25 24.74 -22.55
CA LEU A 240 -17.43 25.36 -21.89
C LEU A 240 -18.05 26.46 -22.78
N THR A 241 -18.72 26.05 -23.87
CA THR A 241 -19.91 26.70 -24.48
C THR A 241 -20.24 25.97 -25.77
N ALA A 242 -21.25 25.10 -25.72
CA ALA A 242 -21.82 24.45 -26.89
C ALA A 242 -23.32 24.16 -26.67
N ASP A 243 -24.08 25.21 -26.34
CA ASP A 243 -25.51 25.20 -26.59
C ASP A 243 -25.72 25.21 -28.11
N GLY A 244 -26.11 24.06 -28.65
CA GLY A 244 -26.47 23.87 -30.04
C GLY A 244 -27.70 22.96 -30.12
N PRO A 245 -28.80 23.37 -30.78
CA PRO A 245 -30.02 22.59 -30.80
C PRO A 245 -29.82 21.33 -31.65
N LEU A 246 -30.15 20.16 -31.07
CA LEU A 246 -30.19 18.89 -31.80
C LEU A 246 -31.63 18.60 -32.28
N PRO A 247 -31.79 17.95 -33.44
CA PRO A 247 -33.05 17.94 -34.18
C PRO A 247 -34.04 16.87 -33.70
N GLU A 248 -35.31 17.09 -34.06
CA GLU A 248 -36.45 16.22 -33.80
C GLU A 248 -36.24 14.78 -34.34
N GLY A 249 -36.51 13.76 -33.51
CA GLY A 249 -36.85 12.42 -33.97
C GLY A 249 -35.75 11.34 -33.98
N VAL A 250 -35.26 10.95 -32.79
CA VAL A 250 -34.76 9.57 -32.54
C VAL A 250 -35.39 9.06 -31.24
N VAL A 251 -36.13 7.96 -31.32
CA VAL A 251 -36.77 7.29 -30.18
C VAL A 251 -36.04 5.98 -29.90
N GLY A 252 -35.65 5.76 -28.64
CA GLY A 252 -34.82 4.63 -28.22
C GLY A 252 -34.96 4.27 -26.74
N GLU A 253 -36.16 3.86 -26.36
CA GLU A 253 -36.47 2.93 -25.25
C GLU A 253 -35.67 2.98 -23.93
N ALA A 254 -35.54 4.18 -23.36
CA ALA A 254 -35.52 4.37 -21.91
C ALA A 254 -36.36 5.61 -21.58
N GLY A 255 -37.54 5.41 -21.00
CA GLY A 255 -38.47 6.51 -20.74
C GLY A 255 -37.86 7.58 -19.82
N PRO A 256 -38.09 8.87 -20.06
CA PRO A 256 -37.56 9.93 -19.21
C PRO A 256 -38.14 9.79 -17.80
N VAL A 257 -37.30 10.04 -16.77
CA VAL A 257 -37.77 10.15 -15.39
C VAL A 257 -38.69 11.36 -15.29
N THR A 258 -40.00 11.11 -15.33
CA THR A 258 -41.01 12.14 -15.03
C THR A 258 -40.92 12.47 -13.56
N VAL A 259 -40.32 13.62 -13.24
CA VAL A 259 -40.36 14.20 -11.89
C VAL A 259 -41.78 14.71 -11.65
N GLU A 260 -42.64 13.82 -11.19
CA GLU A 260 -43.96 14.20 -10.69
C GLU A 260 -43.79 14.92 -9.36
N ALA A 261 -44.17 16.19 -9.32
CA ALA A 261 -44.13 16.98 -8.11
C ALA A 261 -45.20 16.46 -7.14
N LEU A 262 -44.76 15.67 -6.15
CA LEU A 262 -45.60 15.28 -5.01
C LEU A 262 -46.31 16.53 -4.46
N PRO A 263 -47.61 16.44 -4.12
CA PRO A 263 -48.33 17.57 -3.54
C PRO A 263 -47.58 18.07 -2.32
N ALA A 264 -47.50 19.39 -2.14
CA ALA A 264 -46.72 20.01 -1.08
C ALA A 264 -47.14 19.43 0.28
N SER A 265 -46.26 18.61 0.86
CA SER A 265 -46.48 18.07 2.20
C SER A 265 -46.51 19.21 3.20
N ASP A 266 -47.67 19.45 3.80
CA ASP A 266 -47.83 20.35 4.96
C ASP A 266 -47.04 19.89 6.20
N VAL A 267 -46.34 18.75 6.10
CA VAL A 267 -45.17 18.44 6.92
C VAL A 267 -44.05 19.44 6.61
N ARG A 268 -44.21 20.65 7.15
CA ARG A 268 -43.11 21.60 7.37
C ARG A 268 -41.95 20.79 7.97
N PRO A 269 -40.79 20.67 7.30
CA PRO A 269 -39.67 19.93 7.85
C PRO A 269 -39.34 20.58 9.20
N ALA A 270 -39.41 19.80 10.26
CA ALA A 270 -39.02 20.28 11.58
C ALA A 270 -37.58 20.78 11.45
N ALA A 271 -37.30 21.96 12.00
CA ALA A 271 -36.02 22.64 11.86
C ALA A 271 -34.91 21.99 12.72
N GLY A 272 -34.72 20.68 12.57
CA GLY A 272 -33.41 20.07 12.74
C GLY A 272 -32.56 20.46 11.53
N GLY A 273 -31.90 21.61 11.62
CA GLY A 273 -30.90 22.00 10.63
C GLY A 273 -29.87 20.88 10.51
N ASP A 274 -29.49 20.55 9.27
CA ASP A 274 -28.70 19.37 8.91
C ASP A 274 -27.60 19.07 9.94
N ALA A 275 -27.85 18.09 10.83
CA ALA A 275 -26.94 17.83 11.94
C ALA A 275 -25.53 17.52 11.43
N GLN A 276 -25.44 16.77 10.33
CA GLN A 276 -24.20 16.48 9.63
C GLN A 276 -23.51 17.74 9.09
N ALA A 277 -24.26 18.71 8.53
CA ALA A 277 -23.69 19.96 8.04
C ALA A 277 -23.24 20.86 9.21
N SER A 278 -23.92 20.80 10.35
CA SER A 278 -23.49 21.50 11.57
C SER A 278 -22.21 20.90 12.17
N GLU A 279 -22.06 19.57 12.14
CA GLU A 279 -20.83 18.87 12.52
C GLU A 279 -19.70 19.14 11.53
N ASP A 280 -19.98 19.15 10.23
CA ASP A 280 -19.00 19.48 9.19
C ASP A 280 -18.55 20.94 9.30
N ALA A 281 -19.47 21.88 9.56
CA ALA A 281 -19.15 23.27 9.83
C ALA A 281 -18.31 23.44 11.10
N ALA A 282 -18.63 22.71 12.18
CA ALA A 282 -17.84 22.70 13.41
C ALA A 282 -16.44 22.07 13.22
N MET A 283 -16.33 21.03 12.39
CA MET A 283 -15.06 20.42 11.98
C MET A 283 -14.21 21.41 11.18
N LEU A 284 -14.79 22.09 10.19
CA LEU A 284 -14.09 23.04 9.32
C LEU A 284 -13.73 24.36 10.03
N ALA A 285 -14.45 24.70 11.09
CA ALA A 285 -14.17 25.84 11.97
C ALA A 285 -13.16 25.53 13.08
N ASP A 286 -12.78 24.26 13.30
CA ASP A 286 -11.75 23.89 14.26
C ASP A 286 -10.39 24.45 13.81
N ARG A 287 -9.71 25.17 14.71
CA ARG A 287 -8.35 25.69 14.51
C ARG A 287 -7.33 24.60 14.14
N ASP A 288 -7.55 23.37 14.59
CA ASP A 288 -6.65 22.24 14.38
C ASP A 288 -6.98 21.50 13.05
N TYR A 289 -8.06 21.86 12.34
CA TYR A 289 -8.45 21.23 11.06
C TYR A 289 -7.35 21.21 9.99
N PRO A 290 -6.55 22.28 9.77
CA PRO A 290 -5.47 22.26 8.78
C PRO A 290 -4.37 21.24 9.13
N LEU A 291 -4.20 20.90 10.41
CA LEU A 291 -3.18 19.95 10.87
C LEU A 291 -3.57 18.50 10.56
N LEU A 292 -4.87 18.19 10.40
CA LEU A 292 -5.37 16.84 10.15
C LEU A 292 -4.79 16.20 8.89
N ALA A 293 -4.48 17.00 7.86
CA ALA A 293 -3.97 16.51 6.58
C ALA A 293 -2.58 15.84 6.69
N GLU A 294 -1.78 16.21 7.69
CA GLU A 294 -0.42 15.69 7.93
C GLU A 294 -0.24 15.26 9.40
N ALA A 295 -1.34 14.98 10.12
CA ALA A 295 -1.32 14.69 11.56
C ALA A 295 -0.56 13.40 11.91
N ASP A 296 -0.52 12.42 11.01
CA ASP A 296 0.28 11.20 11.14
C ASP A 296 1.79 11.48 11.03
N MET A 297 2.21 12.32 10.07
CA MET A 297 3.58 12.81 9.95
C MET A 297 3.99 13.65 11.17
N HIS A 298 3.09 14.49 11.68
CA HIS A 298 3.32 15.28 12.89
C HIS A 298 3.36 14.41 14.17
N ALA A 299 2.61 13.31 14.24
CA ALA A 299 2.71 12.33 15.33
C ALA A 299 4.03 11.52 15.27
N TRP A 300 4.43 11.07 14.08
CA TRP A 300 5.72 10.40 13.85
C TRP A 300 6.91 11.26 14.29
N SER A 301 6.90 12.54 13.92
CA SER A 301 7.95 13.48 14.33
C SER A 301 7.89 13.84 15.81
N ALA A 302 6.71 14.01 16.41
CA ALA A 302 6.56 14.20 17.85
C ALA A 302 7.11 13.03 18.68
N ALA A 303 7.17 11.82 18.12
CA ALA A 303 7.74 10.63 18.73
C ALA A 303 9.25 10.45 18.52
N GLY A 304 9.93 11.39 17.84
CA GLY A 304 11.36 11.31 17.55
C GLY A 304 11.71 10.82 16.13
N GLY A 305 10.74 10.83 15.20
CA GLY A 305 11.06 10.80 13.78
C GLY A 305 11.99 11.96 13.37
N PRO A 306 12.80 11.81 12.30
CA PRO A 306 13.84 12.75 11.90
C PRO A 306 13.28 14.12 11.48
N LEU A 307 13.07 15.01 12.44
CA LEU A 307 13.27 16.44 12.26
C LEU A 307 14.61 16.85 12.88
N PRO A 308 15.26 17.92 12.37
CA PRO A 308 16.31 18.60 13.11
C PRO A 308 15.81 18.93 14.52
N VAL A 309 16.58 18.54 15.54
CA VAL A 309 16.29 18.97 16.91
C VAL A 309 16.44 20.48 16.96
N ASP A 310 15.43 21.15 17.50
CA ASP A 310 15.45 22.59 17.72
C ASP A 310 16.51 22.94 18.77
N GLU A 311 17.67 23.42 18.32
CA GLU A 311 18.83 23.76 19.16
C GLU A 311 18.57 24.97 20.08
N SER A 312 17.41 25.61 19.99
CA SER A 312 17.04 26.75 20.85
C SER A 312 16.56 26.36 22.26
N GLN A 313 16.40 25.07 22.58
CA GLN A 313 16.04 24.62 23.94
C GLN A 313 17.27 24.15 24.74
N PRO A 314 17.51 24.66 25.96
CA PRO A 314 18.63 24.23 26.79
C PRO A 314 18.45 22.78 27.23
N LYS A 315 19.35 21.91 26.76
CA LYS A 315 19.39 20.48 27.07
C LYS A 315 19.54 20.26 28.59
N PRO A 316 18.63 19.54 29.26
CA PRO A 316 18.76 19.27 30.70
C PRO A 316 19.93 18.30 30.94
N THR A 317 21.04 18.83 31.44
CA THR A 317 22.24 18.06 31.78
C THR A 317 21.98 17.19 33.00
N ARG A 318 22.16 15.88 32.88
CA ARG A 318 22.49 14.99 34.00
C ARG A 318 23.85 14.32 33.74
N PRO A 319 24.61 13.99 34.79
CA PRO A 319 26.06 13.90 34.69
C PRO A 319 26.57 12.47 34.41
N GLU A 320 27.64 12.40 33.64
CA GLU A 320 28.64 11.32 33.68
C GLU A 320 29.99 11.96 34.10
N PRO A 321 30.81 11.30 34.94
CA PRO A 321 31.96 11.95 35.56
C PRO A 321 33.27 11.81 34.77
N LEU A 322 34.04 12.91 34.72
CA LEU A 322 35.52 13.00 34.76
C LEU A 322 36.32 12.22 33.67
N LEU A 323 37.25 12.82 32.91
CA LEU A 323 38.41 13.61 33.35
C LEU A 323 38.96 14.54 32.23
N PHE A 324 39.89 15.43 32.63
CA PHE A 324 40.67 16.39 31.81
C PHE A 324 39.85 17.57 31.25
N ALA A 325 39.83 18.76 31.86
CA ALA A 325 40.94 19.66 32.23
C ALA A 325 41.83 20.04 31.02
N GLY A 326 41.91 21.29 30.57
CA GLY A 326 41.13 22.48 30.92
C GLY A 326 41.78 23.75 30.34
N LEU A 327 41.00 24.80 30.07
CA LEU A 327 41.55 26.16 29.90
C LEU A 327 40.49 27.21 30.25
N LEU A 328 40.83 28.08 31.21
CA LEU A 328 40.06 29.24 31.64
C LEU A 328 40.45 30.48 30.83
N LEU A 329 39.46 31.21 30.32
CA LEU A 329 39.48 32.65 29.99
C LEU A 329 38.06 33.03 29.53
N ALA A 330 37.15 33.53 30.36
CA ALA A 330 37.16 34.83 31.07
C ALA A 330 37.13 36.05 30.12
N LEU A 331 35.92 36.53 29.80
CA LEU A 331 35.61 37.94 29.49
C LEU A 331 34.09 38.20 29.71
N PRO A 332 33.67 39.45 29.95
CA PRO A 332 32.55 39.71 30.85
C PRO A 332 31.21 40.06 30.21
N LEU A 333 30.17 39.85 31.04
CA LEU A 333 29.01 40.71 31.25
C LEU A 333 28.92 41.98 30.38
N SER A 334 27.87 42.08 29.56
CA SER A 334 27.30 43.37 29.14
C SER A 334 25.79 43.34 29.33
N LEU A 335 25.36 44.09 30.35
CA LEU A 335 23.99 44.30 30.76
C LEU A 335 23.48 45.57 30.08
N ALA A 336 22.44 45.50 29.23
CA ALA A 336 21.49 46.60 29.01
C ALA A 336 20.39 46.26 27.98
N ALA A 337 19.23 46.90 28.20
CA ALA A 337 18.18 47.28 27.24
C ALA A 337 16.90 46.41 27.13
N ALA A 338 15.96 46.65 28.06
CA ALA A 338 14.59 47.03 27.66
C ALA A 338 14.65 48.48 27.08
N PRO A 339 13.70 48.99 26.26
CA PRO A 339 12.24 48.76 26.25
C PRO A 339 11.75 48.36 24.82
N GLN A 340 10.49 48.41 24.35
CA GLN A 340 9.25 49.10 24.77
C GLN A 340 7.99 48.25 24.52
N SER A 341 6.92 48.51 25.28
CA SER A 341 5.55 48.15 24.93
C SER A 341 4.91 49.21 24.02
N LEU A 342 4.83 48.93 22.72
CA LEU A 342 4.13 49.80 21.77
C LEU A 342 2.61 49.61 21.87
N ASN A 343 2.00 50.47 22.66
CA ASN A 343 0.55 50.68 22.68
C ASN A 343 0.11 51.39 21.38
N VAL A 344 -0.65 50.72 20.53
CA VAL A 344 -1.18 51.29 19.27
C VAL A 344 -2.67 51.62 19.46
N PRO A 345 -3.11 52.86 19.19
CA PRO A 345 -4.48 53.29 19.45
C PRO A 345 -5.48 52.76 18.40
N LEU A 346 -6.72 52.54 18.83
CA LEU A 346 -7.88 52.31 17.96
C LEU A 346 -8.16 53.53 17.06
N PRO A 347 -8.53 53.29 15.79
CA PRO A 347 -9.47 54.14 15.07
C PRO A 347 -10.80 53.41 14.82
N THR A 348 -11.91 54.07 15.11
CA THR A 348 -13.29 53.66 14.76
C THR A 348 -13.61 54.02 13.30
N PRO A 349 -14.71 53.46 12.71
CA PRO A 349 -14.69 53.08 11.30
C PRO A 349 -15.07 54.19 10.32
N SER A 350 -14.63 54.03 9.07
CA SER A 350 -15.20 54.71 7.91
C SER A 350 -15.64 53.66 6.89
N ALA A 351 -16.92 53.67 6.54
CA ALA A 351 -17.52 52.67 5.67
C ALA A 351 -17.28 53.00 4.18
N THR A 352 -16.86 52.00 3.40
CA THR A 352 -17.02 51.92 1.94
C THR A 352 -17.04 50.43 1.54
N PRO A 353 -17.64 50.06 0.40
CA PRO A 353 -18.34 48.80 0.29
C PRO A 353 -17.43 47.57 0.32
N SER A 354 -17.86 46.57 1.09
CA SER A 354 -17.27 45.24 1.10
C SER A 354 -17.34 44.61 -0.29
N ALA A 355 -16.22 44.62 -1.01
CA ALA A 355 -15.88 43.47 -1.83
C ALA A 355 -15.88 42.27 -0.86
N SER A 356 -16.80 41.33 -1.06
CA SER A 356 -17.05 40.25 -0.09
C SER A 356 -15.84 39.34 -0.02
N ALA A 357 -14.94 39.63 0.93
CA ALA A 357 -13.82 38.78 1.25
C ALA A 357 -14.39 37.49 1.83
N ALA A 358 -14.50 36.47 0.98
CA ALA A 358 -14.94 35.15 1.39
C ALA A 358 -14.08 34.69 2.56
N THR A 359 -14.69 34.60 3.75
CA THR A 359 -14.03 34.16 4.97
C THR A 359 -13.37 32.81 4.69
N PRO A 360 -12.12 32.53 5.12
CA PRO A 360 -11.44 31.27 4.79
C PRO A 360 -12.26 30.01 5.14
N ALA A 361 -13.11 30.08 6.18
CA ALA A 361 -14.09 29.05 6.53
C ALA A 361 -15.14 28.78 5.42
N SER A 362 -15.59 29.81 4.70
CA SER A 362 -16.54 29.69 3.58
C SER A 362 -15.89 29.00 2.37
N THR A 363 -14.63 29.34 2.06
CA THR A 363 -13.86 28.67 1.00
C THR A 363 -13.57 27.22 1.37
N ALA A 364 -13.23 26.92 2.63
CA ALA A 364 -13.01 25.56 3.12
C ALA A 364 -14.30 24.71 3.05
N ALA A 365 -15.46 25.28 3.41
CA ALA A 365 -16.76 24.61 3.29
C ALA A 365 -17.14 24.31 1.84
N ALA A 366 -16.95 25.26 0.93
CA ALA A 366 -17.17 25.04 -0.50
C ALA A 366 -16.25 23.94 -1.07
N ALA A 367 -14.97 23.96 -0.71
CA ALA A 367 -14.01 22.94 -1.13
C ALA A 367 -14.35 21.54 -0.55
N PHE A 368 -14.80 21.47 0.70
CA PHE A 368 -15.22 20.21 1.34
C PHE A 368 -16.48 19.62 0.70
N ALA A 369 -17.48 20.45 0.41
CA ALA A 369 -18.72 20.04 -0.25
C ALA A 369 -18.50 19.51 -1.68
N GLN A 370 -17.44 19.97 -2.37
CA GLN A 370 -17.04 19.50 -3.69
C GLN A 370 -16.26 18.17 -3.69
N LEU A 371 -15.87 17.64 -2.52
CA LEU A 371 -15.21 16.33 -2.42
C LEU A 371 -16.20 15.18 -2.63
N ASP A 372 -15.70 14.06 -3.16
CA ASP A 372 -16.42 12.78 -3.24
C ASP A 372 -16.98 12.36 -1.85
N PRO A 373 -18.24 11.88 -1.74
CA PRO A 373 -18.79 11.31 -0.50
C PRO A 373 -17.89 10.29 0.24
N ALA A 374 -17.03 9.56 -0.45
CA ALA A 374 -15.99 8.71 0.15
C ALA A 374 -14.89 9.54 0.84
N GLN A 375 -14.39 10.60 0.19
CA GLN A 375 -13.38 11.50 0.73
C GLN A 375 -13.92 12.34 1.90
N GLN A 376 -15.17 12.80 1.82
CA GLN A 376 -15.83 13.48 2.94
C GLN A 376 -15.92 12.57 4.18
N ARG A 377 -16.36 11.30 4.00
CA ARG A 377 -16.39 10.31 5.09
C ARG A 377 -15.00 10.03 5.67
N GLN A 378 -13.97 9.96 4.83
CA GLN A 378 -12.59 9.80 5.29
C GLN A 378 -12.12 10.98 6.14
N ARG A 379 -12.36 12.22 5.72
CA ARG A 379 -12.01 13.40 6.52
C ARG A 379 -12.76 13.46 7.85
N ARG A 380 -14.04 13.09 7.89
CA ARG A 380 -14.83 12.96 9.12
C ARG A 380 -14.24 11.90 10.06
N SER A 381 -13.79 10.75 9.53
CA SER A 381 -13.16 9.70 10.34
C SER A 381 -11.79 10.11 10.89
N ASP A 382 -10.99 10.83 10.10
CA ASP A 382 -9.70 11.37 10.53
C ASP A 382 -9.85 12.46 11.61
N TYR A 383 -10.85 13.34 11.47
CA TYR A 383 -11.21 14.31 12.52
C TYR A 383 -11.73 13.63 13.79
N ALA A 384 -12.56 12.59 13.66
CA ALA A 384 -13.02 11.81 14.82
C ALA A 384 -11.86 11.10 15.53
N ALA A 385 -10.91 10.53 14.78
CA ALA A 385 -9.70 9.93 15.33
C ALA A 385 -8.82 10.96 16.06
N TRP A 386 -8.63 12.15 15.47
CA TRP A 386 -7.93 13.28 16.10
C TRP A 386 -8.59 13.70 17.41
N ARG A 387 -9.91 13.98 17.42
CA ARG A 387 -10.63 14.36 18.65
C ARG A 387 -10.57 13.29 19.74
N ALA A 388 -10.44 12.01 19.37
CA ALA A 388 -10.30 10.91 20.31
C ALA A 388 -8.88 10.80 20.93
N LEU A 389 -7.89 11.57 20.45
CA LEU A 389 -6.57 11.64 21.07
C LEU A 389 -6.60 12.48 22.36
N PRO A 390 -5.87 12.08 23.42
CA PRO A 390 -5.70 12.88 24.63
C PRO A 390 -5.16 14.28 24.32
N GLU A 391 -5.59 15.31 25.06
CA GLU A 391 -5.14 16.69 24.82
C GLU A 391 -3.61 16.84 24.89
N GLY A 392 -2.95 16.13 25.81
CA GLY A 392 -1.49 16.11 25.91
C GLY A 392 -0.78 15.48 24.70
N GLU A 393 -1.46 14.64 23.91
CA GLU A 393 -0.93 14.14 22.64
C GLU A 393 -1.21 15.12 21.50
N ARG A 394 -2.41 15.70 21.44
CA ARG A 394 -2.74 16.76 20.47
C ARG A 394 -1.81 17.96 20.62
N GLU A 395 -1.47 18.36 21.85
CA GLU A 395 -0.46 19.39 22.15
C GLU A 395 0.92 19.02 21.59
N ARG A 396 1.41 17.79 21.79
CA ARG A 396 2.69 17.34 21.20
C ARG A 396 2.68 17.38 19.67
N ILE A 397 1.56 17.00 19.05
CA ILE A 397 1.38 17.05 17.60
C ILE A 397 1.35 18.52 17.12
N ARG A 398 0.65 19.43 17.82
CA ARG A 398 0.67 20.88 17.55
C ARG A 398 2.08 21.47 17.65
N GLN A 399 2.86 21.07 18.65
CA GLN A 399 4.27 21.49 18.80
C GLN A 399 5.16 20.94 17.67
N ALA A 400 5.00 19.69 17.27
CA ALA A 400 5.72 19.13 16.12
C ALA A 400 5.35 19.82 14.80
N ALA A 401 4.07 20.14 14.59
CA ALA A 401 3.60 20.90 13.44
C ALA A 401 4.20 22.31 13.39
N SER A 402 4.29 23.02 14.53
CA SER A 402 4.92 24.35 14.58
C SER A 402 6.43 24.32 14.25
N ARG A 403 7.16 23.31 14.75
CA ARG A 403 8.57 23.08 14.40
C ARG A 403 8.74 22.74 12.92
N PHE A 404 7.85 21.92 12.37
CA PHE A 404 7.86 21.56 10.95
C PHE A 404 7.57 22.78 10.07
N ALA A 405 6.60 23.62 10.43
CA ALA A 405 6.27 24.84 9.71
C ALA A 405 7.42 25.88 9.73
N ALA A 406 8.28 25.86 10.76
CA ALA A 406 9.48 26.68 10.83
C ALA A 406 10.63 26.19 9.93
N LEU A 407 10.57 24.96 9.39
CA LEU A 407 11.60 24.46 8.46
C LEU A 407 11.49 25.13 7.08
N PRO A 408 12.60 25.28 6.34
CA PRO A 408 12.59 25.69 4.94
C PRO A 408 11.72 24.77 4.06
N ALA A 409 11.02 25.33 3.07
CA ALA A 409 10.11 24.59 2.20
C ALA A 409 10.75 23.36 1.53
N ASP A 410 12.00 23.43 1.10
CA ASP A 410 12.75 22.30 0.52
C ASP A 410 12.99 21.16 1.51
N GLN A 411 13.09 21.47 2.81
CA GLN A 411 13.22 20.46 3.86
C GLN A 411 11.85 19.87 4.20
N GLN A 412 10.80 20.69 4.31
CA GLN A 412 9.43 20.22 4.47
C GLN A 412 9.04 19.24 3.37
N GLN A 413 9.31 19.58 2.10
CA GLN A 413 8.95 18.72 0.97
C GLN A 413 9.76 17.41 0.96
N ARG A 414 11.04 17.44 1.34
CA ARG A 414 11.84 16.20 1.50
C ARG A 414 11.29 15.29 2.58
N LEU A 415 10.89 15.84 3.73
CA LEU A 415 10.29 15.08 4.83
C LEU A 415 8.93 14.49 4.44
N ARG A 416 8.06 15.26 3.76
CA ARG A 416 6.80 14.76 3.18
C ARG A 416 7.05 13.57 2.26
N THR A 417 7.96 13.70 1.29
CA THR A 417 8.29 12.61 0.36
C THR A 417 8.86 11.38 1.09
N GLN A 418 9.73 11.57 2.09
CA GLN A 418 10.28 10.47 2.89
C GLN A 418 9.22 9.74 3.71
N PHE A 419 8.24 10.46 4.28
CA PHE A 419 7.13 9.87 5.02
C PHE A 419 6.12 9.19 4.08
N GLN A 420 5.78 9.80 2.94
CA GLN A 420 4.88 9.23 1.93
C GLN A 420 5.46 7.96 1.27
N ALA A 421 6.79 7.84 1.19
CA ALA A 421 7.49 6.63 0.75
C ALA A 421 7.43 5.47 1.75
N GLN A 422 6.94 5.69 2.98
CA GLN A 422 6.73 4.61 3.96
C GLN A 422 5.46 3.80 3.65
N ASP A 423 5.46 2.56 4.15
CA ASP A 423 4.31 1.65 4.08
C ASP A 423 3.03 2.33 4.61
N GLN A 424 1.89 2.03 3.98
CA GLN A 424 0.59 2.51 4.43
C GLN A 424 0.29 2.04 5.87
N ALA A 425 0.60 0.79 6.21
CA ALA A 425 0.38 0.26 7.56
C ALA A 425 1.23 0.98 8.64
N PHE A 426 2.42 1.48 8.25
CA PHE A 426 3.25 2.32 9.12
C PHE A 426 2.60 3.69 9.34
N ARG A 427 2.15 4.36 8.25
CA ARG A 427 1.51 5.68 8.32
C ARG A 427 0.19 5.64 9.10
N GLU A 428 -0.64 4.63 8.88
CA GLU A 428 -1.89 4.42 9.62
C GLU A 428 -1.64 4.21 11.12
N GLY A 429 -0.56 3.53 11.51
CA GLY A 429 -0.17 3.39 12.91
C GLY A 429 0.04 4.72 13.64
N TRP A 430 0.55 5.75 12.95
CA TRP A 430 0.76 7.08 13.54
C TRP A 430 -0.52 7.89 13.74
N ARG A 431 -1.64 7.52 13.10
CA ARG A 431 -2.97 8.11 13.39
C ARG A 431 -3.46 7.78 14.81
N LEU A 432 -2.86 6.79 15.48
CA LEU A 432 -3.14 6.47 16.88
C LEU A 432 -2.49 7.43 17.89
N GLY A 433 -1.69 8.40 17.42
CA GLY A 433 -0.95 9.35 18.24
C GLY A 433 0.53 8.94 18.44
N PRO A 434 1.39 9.86 18.93
CA PRO A 434 2.83 9.67 19.00
C PRO A 434 3.26 8.52 19.94
N GLN A 435 2.51 8.25 21.02
CA GLN A 435 2.87 7.21 21.99
C GLN A 435 2.52 5.81 21.47
N LEU A 436 1.29 5.64 20.97
CA LEU A 436 0.84 4.36 20.44
C LEU A 436 1.46 4.04 19.09
N GLY A 437 1.65 5.03 18.20
CA GLY A 437 2.26 4.83 16.88
C GLY A 437 3.70 4.29 16.94
N ALA A 438 4.49 4.70 17.94
CA ALA A 438 5.87 4.23 18.12
C ALA A 438 5.96 2.74 18.48
N GLU A 439 5.01 2.23 19.27
CA GLU A 439 4.95 0.83 19.68
C GLU A 439 4.01 -0.02 18.80
N PHE A 440 3.22 0.61 17.93
CA PHE A 440 2.21 -0.04 17.08
C PHE A 440 2.76 -1.22 16.26
N PRO A 441 3.94 -1.17 15.61
CA PRO A 441 4.46 -2.32 14.86
C PRO A 441 4.69 -3.56 15.74
N LYS A 442 5.02 -3.38 17.02
CA LYS A 442 5.23 -4.47 17.99
C LYS A 442 3.90 -4.97 18.56
N LEU A 443 2.94 -4.05 18.79
CA LEU A 443 1.59 -4.34 19.26
C LEU A 443 0.69 -4.98 18.18
N HIS A 444 0.98 -4.76 16.90
CA HIS A 444 0.20 -5.28 15.76
C HIS A 444 0.03 -6.81 15.81
N GLY A 445 1.02 -7.54 16.33
CA GLY A 445 0.91 -8.99 16.52
C GLY A 445 -0.30 -9.39 17.37
N LEU A 446 -0.52 -8.70 18.50
CA LEU A 446 -1.57 -8.98 19.49
C LEU A 446 -2.93 -8.35 19.14
N PHE A 447 -2.93 -7.21 18.43
CA PHE A 447 -4.13 -6.42 18.18
C PHE A 447 -4.55 -6.30 16.69
N GLY A 448 -3.84 -6.94 15.75
CA GLY A 448 -4.16 -6.88 14.32
C GLY A 448 -5.53 -7.47 13.93
N PHE A 449 -6.07 -8.40 14.72
CA PHE A 449 -7.37 -9.05 14.50
C PHE A 449 -8.36 -8.77 15.64
N VAL A 450 -8.62 -7.48 15.89
CA VAL A 450 -9.65 -7.03 16.85
C VAL A 450 -11.01 -6.81 16.13
N PRO A 451 -12.11 -7.44 16.59
CA PRO A 451 -13.46 -7.20 16.10
C PRO A 451 -13.85 -5.72 16.23
N PRO A 452 -14.55 -5.11 15.25
CA PRO A 452 -14.79 -3.67 15.22
C PRO A 452 -15.46 -3.14 16.49
N GLN A 453 -16.38 -3.90 17.09
CA GLN A 453 -17.11 -3.55 18.31
C GLN A 453 -16.20 -3.44 19.56
N GLN A 454 -15.02 -4.05 19.54
CA GLN A 454 -14.07 -4.04 20.66
C GLN A 454 -12.95 -3.01 20.48
N ARG A 455 -12.80 -2.41 19.29
CA ARG A 455 -11.67 -1.53 18.96
C ARG A 455 -11.63 -0.30 19.85
N ASP A 456 -12.75 0.39 20.04
CA ASP A 456 -12.79 1.63 20.81
C ASP A 456 -12.52 1.39 22.30
N ALA A 457 -13.05 0.29 22.86
CA ALA A 457 -12.77 -0.12 24.23
C ALA A 457 -11.29 -0.48 24.44
N ILE A 458 -10.69 -1.21 23.50
CA ILE A 458 -9.26 -1.56 23.54
C ILE A 458 -8.40 -0.30 23.37
N LEU A 459 -8.72 0.59 22.44
CA LEU A 459 -8.00 1.86 22.24
C LEU A 459 -8.11 2.77 23.46
N ALA A 460 -9.26 2.84 24.11
CA ALA A 460 -9.43 3.57 25.37
C ALA A 460 -8.53 3.02 26.49
N VAL A 461 -8.43 1.69 26.62
CA VAL A 461 -7.51 1.05 27.59
C VAL A 461 -6.05 1.29 27.21
N LEU A 462 -5.67 1.17 25.94
CA LEU A 462 -4.30 1.40 25.46
C LEU A 462 -3.85 2.85 25.68
N ARG A 463 -4.74 3.84 25.47
CA ARG A 463 -4.48 5.26 25.75
C ARG A 463 -4.35 5.61 27.24
N GLN A 464 -4.79 4.73 28.15
CA GLN A 464 -4.61 4.88 29.60
C GLN A 464 -3.26 4.33 30.09
N LEU A 465 -2.53 3.59 29.27
CA LEU A 465 -1.24 3.01 29.67
C LEU A 465 -0.14 4.06 29.67
N SER A 466 0.73 4.00 30.67
CA SER A 466 1.98 4.76 30.66
C SER A 466 2.96 4.24 29.59
N PRO A 467 3.93 5.04 29.12
CA PRO A 467 4.94 4.60 28.17
C PRO A 467 5.69 3.32 28.60
N ALA A 468 5.99 3.17 29.89
CA ALA A 468 6.65 1.98 30.43
C ALA A 468 5.78 0.73 30.29
N GLN A 469 4.48 0.84 30.59
CA GLN A 469 3.50 -0.25 30.42
C GLN A 469 3.27 -0.59 28.93
N LEU A 470 3.30 0.40 28.03
CA LEU A 470 3.22 0.16 26.58
C LEU A 470 4.42 -0.66 26.08
N VAL A 471 5.64 -0.34 26.52
CA VAL A 471 6.85 -1.12 26.19
C VAL A 471 6.77 -2.55 26.75
N GLN A 472 6.27 -2.73 27.98
CA GLN A 472 6.04 -4.08 28.53
C GLN A 472 4.97 -4.86 27.75
N LEU A 473 3.86 -4.22 27.40
CA LEU A 473 2.80 -4.84 26.59
C LEU A 473 3.32 -5.20 25.19
N ALA A 474 4.19 -4.39 24.60
CA ALA A 474 4.87 -4.69 23.35
C ALA A 474 5.82 -5.88 23.47
N LEU A 475 6.50 -6.08 24.62
CA LEU A 475 7.30 -7.28 24.89
C LEU A 475 6.45 -8.54 25.05
N VAL A 476 5.30 -8.42 25.74
CA VAL A 476 4.30 -9.52 25.83
C VAL A 476 3.80 -9.88 24.43
N ALA A 477 3.33 -8.90 23.66
CA ALA A 477 2.80 -9.09 22.31
C ALA A 477 3.78 -9.80 21.33
N GLN A 478 5.09 -9.54 21.46
CA GLN A 478 6.14 -10.21 20.68
C GLN A 478 6.39 -11.66 21.10
N ARG A 479 6.18 -11.99 22.38
CA ARG A 479 6.43 -13.33 22.94
C ARG A 479 5.21 -14.23 22.88
N THR A 480 3.99 -13.68 22.88
CA THR A 480 2.75 -14.47 22.81
C THR A 480 2.59 -15.16 21.44
N PRO A 481 2.59 -16.50 21.38
CA PRO A 481 2.37 -17.24 20.15
C PRO A 481 0.94 -17.01 19.64
N PRO A 482 0.68 -17.11 18.32
CA PRO A 482 -0.59 -16.67 17.73
C PRO A 482 -1.84 -17.34 18.31
N GLN A 483 -1.73 -18.56 18.82
CA GLN A 483 -2.82 -19.30 19.46
C GLN A 483 -3.25 -18.73 20.82
N GLU A 484 -2.34 -18.04 21.52
CA GLU A 484 -2.56 -17.51 22.88
C GLU A 484 -2.91 -16.01 22.89
N ARG A 485 -2.90 -15.36 21.72
CA ARG A 485 -3.13 -13.92 21.61
C ARG A 485 -4.52 -13.51 22.09
N ASP A 486 -5.53 -14.33 21.83
CA ASP A 486 -6.90 -14.04 22.23
C ASP A 486 -7.12 -14.21 23.73
N SER A 487 -6.46 -15.19 24.37
CA SER A 487 -6.53 -15.36 25.82
C SER A 487 -5.74 -14.28 26.56
N VAL A 488 -4.52 -13.93 26.10
CA VAL A 488 -3.70 -12.84 26.66
C VAL A 488 -4.39 -11.49 26.51
N ARG A 489 -4.99 -11.21 25.35
CA ARG A 489 -5.77 -9.99 25.08
C ARG A 489 -7.02 -9.91 25.95
N SER A 490 -7.78 -11.00 26.06
CA SER A 490 -8.97 -11.05 26.91
C SER A 490 -8.61 -10.85 28.38
N ALA A 491 -7.59 -11.56 28.88
CA ALA A 491 -7.10 -11.42 30.24
C ALA A 491 -6.62 -10.01 30.55
N PHE A 492 -5.86 -9.37 29.66
CA PHE A 492 -5.39 -7.99 29.82
C PHE A 492 -6.55 -7.00 30.00
N LEU A 493 -7.65 -7.18 29.27
CA LEU A 493 -8.82 -6.29 29.36
C LEU A 493 -9.60 -6.46 30.68
N THR A 494 -9.54 -7.63 31.31
CA THR A 494 -10.13 -7.87 32.64
C THR A 494 -9.28 -7.31 33.79
N VAL A 495 -7.99 -7.01 33.59
CA VAL A 495 -7.11 -6.52 34.67
C VAL A 495 -7.45 -5.07 35.07
N PRO A 496 -7.78 -4.80 36.34
CA PRO A 496 -8.00 -3.45 36.85
C PRO A 496 -6.78 -2.55 36.64
N ALA A 497 -7.00 -1.26 36.37
CA ALA A 497 -5.91 -0.33 36.02
C ALA A 497 -4.75 -0.30 37.03
N ALA A 498 -5.03 -0.46 38.32
CA ALA A 498 -4.04 -0.51 39.39
C ALA A 498 -3.13 -1.76 39.35
N GLU A 499 -3.60 -2.88 38.79
CA GLU A 499 -2.88 -4.17 38.76
C GLU A 499 -2.15 -4.42 37.43
N ARG A 500 -2.41 -3.61 36.39
CA ARG A 500 -1.86 -3.80 35.03
C ARG A 500 -0.35 -3.84 34.98
N ASP A 501 0.36 -3.00 35.74
CA ASP A 501 1.83 -3.00 35.78
C ASP A 501 2.39 -4.33 36.33
N THR A 502 1.85 -4.82 37.45
CA THR A 502 2.22 -6.11 38.04
C THR A 502 1.90 -7.29 37.13
N TRP A 503 0.75 -7.26 36.44
CA TRP A 503 0.38 -8.29 35.47
C TRP A 503 1.30 -8.27 34.24
N LEU A 504 1.59 -7.08 33.69
CA LEU A 504 2.47 -6.91 32.53
C LEU A 504 3.90 -7.39 32.83
N LYS A 505 4.46 -7.06 34.01
CA LYS A 505 5.77 -7.58 34.46
C LYS A 505 5.79 -9.11 34.48
N ARG A 506 4.79 -9.73 35.14
CA ARG A 506 4.66 -11.19 35.22
C ARG A 506 4.57 -11.85 33.84
N GLN A 507 3.78 -11.30 32.91
CA GLN A 507 3.67 -11.80 31.54
C GLN A 507 4.94 -11.52 30.70
N ALA A 508 5.66 -10.45 31.00
CA ALA A 508 6.97 -10.15 30.43
C ALA A 508 8.13 -10.93 31.09
N GLY A 509 7.85 -11.85 32.02
CA GLY A 509 8.86 -12.64 32.72
C GLY A 509 9.82 -11.80 33.58
N GLN A 510 9.31 -10.72 34.18
CA GLN A 510 10.00 -9.84 35.13
C GLN A 510 9.44 -9.99 36.55
#